data_AF-H2XVQ1-F1
#
_entry.id   AF-H2XVQ1-F1
#
_cell.length_a   1.000
_cell.length_b   1.000
_cell.length_c   1.000
_cell.angle_alpha   90.00
_cell.angle_beta   90.00
_cell.angle_gamma   90.00
#
_symmetry.space_group_name_H-M   'P 1'
#
loop_
_entity.id
_entity.type
_entity.pdbx_description
1 polymer ?
#
loop_
_entity_poly.entity_id
_entity_poly.type
_entity_poly.pdbx_seq_one_letter_code
_entity_poly.pdbx_strand_id
1 'polypeptide(L)'
;MKLHSLTVVAFGILFGNFALGQTLPNCLEEQTLYTYTDCDSDGGRWRVQVPRNPDVCSITQPATPLRGKNCGFACEAGKYLDLASQECHKCPQGTFSLGSGVRFDAWDVLPMGFETYAESVAFAQYGYHSKNNNCSMY
;
A
#
# COMPACT_ATOMS: atom_id res chain seq x y z
N MET A 1 31.20 -61.06 -48.83
CA MET A 1 31.19 -61.50 -47.42
C MET A 1 31.96 -60.50 -46.55
N LYS A 2 31.25 -59.56 -45.90
CA LYS A 2 31.37 -59.16 -44.49
C LYS A 2 30.69 -57.81 -44.31
N LEU A 3 29.65 -57.85 -43.50
CA LEU A 3 28.81 -56.77 -43.02
C LEU A 3 29.34 -56.38 -41.64
N HIS A 4 29.66 -55.11 -41.39
CA HIS A 4 29.86 -54.54 -40.06
C HIS A 4 29.30 -53.10 -40.11
N SER A 5 28.03 -52.91 -39.76
CA SER A 5 27.48 -52.64 -38.41
C SER A 5 27.64 -51.17 -38.00
N LEU A 6 26.49 -50.51 -37.93
CA LEU A 6 26.21 -49.11 -37.63
C LEU A 6 26.57 -48.74 -36.18
N THR A 7 27.08 -47.53 -35.97
CA THR A 7 26.81 -46.76 -34.74
C THR A 7 26.60 -45.29 -35.09
N VAL A 8 25.34 -44.90 -35.25
CA VAL A 8 24.91 -43.49 -35.22
C VAL A 8 24.96 -43.06 -33.76
N VAL A 9 25.90 -42.19 -33.41
CA VAL A 9 25.95 -41.57 -32.08
C VAL A 9 24.83 -40.54 -32.02
N ALA A 10 23.69 -40.93 -31.47
CA ALA A 10 22.61 -40.02 -31.14
C ALA A 10 23.08 -39.12 -29.98
N PHE A 11 23.54 -37.91 -30.31
CA PHE A 11 23.67 -36.84 -29.33
C PHE A 11 22.26 -36.47 -28.86
N GLY A 12 21.87 -37.00 -27.71
CA GLY A 12 20.67 -36.58 -27.01
C GLY A 12 20.79 -35.10 -26.66
N ILE A 13 20.04 -34.26 -27.39
CA ILE A 13 19.82 -32.87 -27.00
C ILE A 13 19.02 -32.94 -25.70
N LEU A 14 19.71 -32.71 -24.58
CA LEU A 14 19.07 -32.40 -23.31
C LEU A 14 18.23 -31.14 -23.54
N PHE A 15 16.92 -31.32 -23.70
CA PHE A 15 15.96 -30.23 -23.61
C PHE A 15 16.05 -29.69 -22.19
N GLY A 16 16.86 -28.64 -22.01
CA GLY A 16 16.83 -27.83 -20.81
C GLY A 16 15.39 -27.37 -20.61
N ASN A 17 14.80 -27.74 -19.48
CA ASN A 17 13.51 -27.23 -19.06
C ASN A 17 13.60 -25.71 -19.01
N PHE A 18 13.03 -25.04 -20.02
CA PHE A 18 12.76 -23.61 -19.92
C PHE A 18 11.70 -23.45 -18.84
N ALA A 19 12.10 -22.92 -17.69
CA ALA A 19 11.17 -22.42 -16.70
C ALA A 19 10.33 -21.34 -17.38
N LEU A 20 9.05 -21.63 -17.61
CA LEU A 20 8.07 -20.62 -18.00
C LEU A 20 7.98 -19.64 -16.84
N GLY A 21 8.68 -18.50 -16.94
CA GLY A 21 8.43 -17.36 -16.09
C GLY A 21 6.97 -16.95 -16.29
N GLN A 22 6.13 -17.20 -15.29
CA GLN A 22 4.72 -16.85 -15.37
C GLN A 22 4.60 -15.33 -15.38
N THR A 23 4.27 -14.76 -16.54
CA THR A 23 3.92 -13.35 -16.67
C THR A 23 2.58 -13.13 -15.98
N LEU A 24 2.55 -12.28 -14.97
CA LEU A 24 1.34 -11.95 -14.22
C LEU A 24 0.26 -11.34 -15.16
N PRO A 25 -1.02 -11.68 -14.97
CA PRO A 25 -2.11 -11.09 -15.76
C PRO A 25 -2.21 -9.58 -15.49
N ASN A 26 -2.90 -8.85 -16.39
CA ASN A 26 -3.19 -7.45 -16.17
C ASN A 26 -4.22 -7.27 -15.04
N CYS A 27 -4.02 -6.27 -14.17
CA CYS A 27 -4.96 -5.99 -13.08
C CYS A 27 -6.29 -5.41 -13.60
N LEU A 28 -7.40 -5.84 -13.00
CA LEU A 28 -8.71 -5.18 -13.14
C LEU A 28 -8.77 -3.89 -12.31
N GLU A 29 -9.72 -2.99 -12.60
CA GLU A 29 -9.81 -1.68 -11.93
C GLU A 29 -9.92 -1.81 -10.40
N GLU A 30 -10.74 -2.72 -9.91
CA GLU A 30 -10.94 -3.00 -8.48
C GLU A 30 -9.71 -3.61 -7.81
N GLN A 31 -8.81 -4.22 -8.59
CA GLN A 31 -7.53 -4.76 -8.14
C GLN A 31 -6.42 -3.70 -8.12
N THR A 32 -6.73 -2.46 -8.49
CA THR A 32 -5.81 -1.33 -8.41
C THR A 32 -6.20 -0.34 -7.32
N LEU A 33 -5.24 0.47 -6.89
CA LEU A 33 -5.46 1.61 -6.01
C LEU A 33 -4.54 2.77 -6.40
N TYR A 34 -4.89 3.98 -5.99
CA TYR A 34 -4.00 5.14 -6.09
C TYR A 34 -3.20 5.31 -4.80
N THR A 35 -1.90 5.56 -4.93
CA THR A 35 -0.99 5.91 -3.83
C THR A 35 -0.17 7.15 -4.18
N TYR A 36 0.50 7.73 -3.19
CA TYR A 36 1.53 8.74 -3.43
C TYR A 36 2.93 8.13 -3.43
N THR A 37 3.81 8.69 -4.24
CA THR A 37 5.26 8.52 -4.11
C THR A 37 5.77 9.23 -2.86
N ASP A 38 7.03 8.96 -2.52
CA ASP A 38 7.78 9.80 -1.60
C ASP A 38 7.86 11.25 -2.09
N CYS A 39 8.18 12.13 -1.15
CA CYS A 39 8.35 13.55 -1.40
C CYS A 39 9.60 13.82 -2.23
N ASP A 40 9.44 14.63 -3.29
CA ASP A 40 10.55 15.18 -4.05
C ASP A 40 11.21 16.37 -3.33
N SER A 41 12.35 16.81 -3.85
CA SER A 41 13.10 17.97 -3.33
C SER A 41 12.31 19.27 -3.34
N ASP A 42 11.26 19.36 -4.17
CA ASP A 42 10.40 20.53 -4.28
C ASP A 42 9.20 20.45 -3.31
N GLY A 43 9.19 19.46 -2.40
CA GLY A 43 8.15 19.28 -1.38
C GLY A 43 6.82 18.80 -1.93
N GLY A 44 6.78 18.32 -3.18
CA GLY A 44 5.61 17.66 -3.75
C GLY A 44 5.81 16.16 -3.89
N ARG A 45 4.78 15.52 -4.42
CA ARG A 45 4.71 14.07 -4.60
C ARG A 45 3.79 13.74 -5.75
N TRP A 46 3.93 12.56 -6.32
CA TRP A 46 3.14 12.12 -7.46
C TRP A 46 2.09 11.12 -7.00
N ARG A 47 0.86 11.26 -7.51
CA ARG A 47 -0.16 10.24 -7.40
C ARG A 47 0.02 9.23 -8.52
N VAL A 48 0.17 7.96 -8.16
CA VAL A 48 0.38 6.86 -9.10
C VAL A 48 -0.63 5.74 -8.83
N GLN A 49 -0.98 5.00 -9.87
CA GLN A 49 -1.81 3.80 -9.75
C GLN A 49 -0.90 2.58 -9.53
N VAL A 50 -1.25 1.75 -8.55
CA VAL A 50 -0.48 0.55 -8.19
C VAL A 50 -1.42 -0.65 -8.01
N PRO A 51 -0.93 -1.89 -8.20
CA PRO A 51 -1.68 -3.09 -7.86
C PRO A 51 -1.95 -3.15 -6.35
N ARG A 52 -3.14 -3.58 -5.95
CA ARG A 52 -3.42 -3.94 -4.55
C ARG A 52 -2.59 -5.12 -4.09
N ASN A 53 -2.36 -6.07 -4.99
CA ASN A 53 -1.52 -7.24 -4.74
C ASN A 53 -0.57 -7.45 -5.93
N PRO A 54 0.71 -7.03 -5.81
CA PRO A 54 1.67 -7.11 -6.92
C PRO A 54 2.05 -8.55 -7.28
N ASP A 55 1.78 -9.54 -6.42
CA ASP A 55 2.05 -10.96 -6.68
C ASP A 55 0.91 -11.65 -7.46
N VAL A 56 -0.25 -10.99 -7.62
CA VAL A 56 -1.44 -11.56 -8.30
C VAL A 56 -1.60 -11.01 -9.72
N CYS A 57 -1.33 -9.72 -9.91
CA CYS A 57 -1.47 -9.07 -11.20
C CYS A 57 -0.46 -7.92 -11.34
N SER A 58 -0.19 -7.53 -12.58
CA SER A 58 0.65 -6.36 -12.91
C SER A 58 -0.15 -5.35 -13.72
N ILE A 59 0.17 -4.07 -13.62
CA ILE A 59 -0.48 -3.03 -14.44
C ILE A 59 0.38 -2.79 -15.69
N THR A 60 -0.14 -3.16 -16.86
CA THR A 60 0.59 -2.96 -18.13
C THR A 60 0.44 -1.54 -18.66
N GLN A 61 -0.67 -0.87 -18.35
CA GLN A 61 -0.96 0.48 -18.82
C GLN A 61 -1.53 1.33 -17.67
N PRO A 62 -0.66 1.96 -16.87
CA PRO A 62 -1.10 2.75 -15.71
C PRO A 62 -1.73 4.08 -16.14
N ALA A 63 -2.66 4.58 -15.33
CA ALA A 63 -3.17 5.94 -15.47
C ALA A 63 -2.03 6.98 -15.39
N THR A 64 -2.16 8.06 -16.16
CA THR A 64 -1.18 9.16 -16.15
C THR A 64 -0.95 9.68 -14.73
N PRO A 65 0.30 9.70 -14.24
CA PRO A 65 0.61 10.26 -12.93
C PRO A 65 0.18 11.73 -12.83
N LEU A 66 -0.44 12.09 -11.72
CA LEU A 66 -0.82 13.48 -11.44
C LEU A 66 0.04 14.03 -10.31
N ARG A 67 0.44 15.30 -10.40
CA ARG A 67 1.09 15.98 -9.27
C ARG A 67 0.07 16.08 -8.13
N GLY A 68 0.40 15.48 -7.00
CA GLY A 68 -0.46 15.43 -5.84
C GLY A 68 -0.42 16.71 -5.00
N LYS A 69 -1.18 16.71 -3.91
CA LYS A 69 -1.05 17.73 -2.85
C LYS A 69 0.37 17.70 -2.26
N ASN A 70 0.88 18.86 -1.82
CA ASN A 70 2.19 18.98 -1.20
C ASN A 70 2.33 18.08 0.04
N CYS A 71 3.56 17.80 0.45
CA CYS A 71 3.85 16.83 1.50
C CYS A 71 3.31 17.22 2.89
N GLY A 72 3.22 18.52 3.17
CA GLY A 72 2.58 19.04 4.38
C GLY A 72 1.06 19.15 4.32
N PHE A 73 0.42 18.75 3.21
CA PHE A 73 -1.03 18.83 3.09
C PHE A 73 -1.71 17.83 4.01
N ALA A 74 -2.63 18.35 4.83
CA ALA A 74 -3.60 17.55 5.55
C ALA A 74 -5.00 18.14 5.35
N CYS A 75 -6.00 17.26 5.28
CA CYS A 75 -7.39 17.69 5.38
C CYS A 75 -7.70 18.19 6.80
N GLU A 76 -8.76 18.98 6.92
CA GLU A 76 -9.28 19.40 8.22
C GLU A 76 -9.63 18.20 9.12
N ALA A 77 -9.65 18.43 10.44
CA ALA A 77 -10.05 17.42 11.40
C ALA A 77 -11.44 16.83 11.05
N GLY A 78 -11.58 15.52 11.18
CA GLY A 78 -12.78 14.78 10.78
C GLY A 78 -12.89 14.53 9.27
N LYS A 79 -11.90 14.89 8.45
CA LYS A 79 -11.83 14.59 7.02
C LYS A 79 -10.58 13.78 6.64
N TYR A 80 -10.67 13.00 5.57
CA TYR A 80 -9.56 12.29 4.95
C TYR A 80 -9.41 12.69 3.49
N LEU A 81 -8.19 12.57 2.95
CA LEU A 81 -7.92 12.80 1.53
C LEU A 81 -8.24 11.53 0.75
N ASP A 82 -9.23 11.58 -0.14
CA ASP A 82 -9.44 10.53 -1.12
C ASP A 82 -8.42 10.68 -2.24
N LEU A 83 -7.61 9.64 -2.44
CA LEU A 83 -6.57 9.66 -3.46
C LEU A 83 -7.16 9.58 -4.87
N ALA A 84 -8.34 8.98 -5.07
CA ALA A 84 -8.98 8.89 -6.37
C ALA A 84 -9.49 10.25 -6.86
N SER A 85 -10.20 11.00 -6.02
CA SER A 85 -10.70 12.35 -6.36
C SER A 85 -9.71 13.48 -6.08
N GLN A 86 -8.68 13.27 -5.25
CA GLN A 86 -7.79 14.31 -4.72
C GLN A 86 -8.52 15.36 -3.84
N GLU A 87 -9.65 14.98 -3.26
CA GLU A 87 -10.50 15.84 -2.44
C GLU A 87 -10.62 15.33 -0.99
N CYS A 88 -10.92 16.26 -0.08
CA CYS A 88 -11.13 15.94 1.33
C CYS A 88 -12.59 15.54 1.57
N HIS A 89 -12.80 14.29 1.99
CA HIS A 89 -14.12 13.76 2.34
C HIS A 89 -14.26 13.58 3.85
N LYS A 90 -15.49 13.67 4.36
CA LYS A 90 -15.76 13.42 5.79
C LYS A 90 -15.44 11.97 6.14
N CYS A 91 -14.86 11.76 7.32
CA CYS A 91 -14.70 10.43 7.86
C CYS A 91 -16.08 9.76 8.06
N PRO A 92 -16.19 8.45 7.77
CA PRO A 92 -17.39 7.68 8.08
C PRO A 92 -17.78 7.79 9.56
N GLN A 93 -19.07 7.62 9.86
CA GLN A 93 -19.56 7.61 11.24
C GLN A 93 -18.80 6.57 12.08
N GLY A 94 -18.46 6.93 13.32
CA GLY A 94 -17.65 6.10 14.22
C GLY A 94 -16.13 6.21 14.00
N THR A 95 -15.68 6.99 13.01
CA THR A 95 -14.25 7.20 12.75
C THR A 95 -13.89 8.68 12.73
N PHE A 96 -12.62 9.00 12.97
CA PHE A 96 -12.12 10.37 12.98
C PHE A 96 -10.68 10.48 12.52
N SER A 97 -10.37 11.57 11.83
CA SER A 97 -9.03 11.93 11.36
C SER A 97 -8.58 13.18 12.11
N LEU A 98 -7.36 13.18 12.66
CA LEU A 98 -6.77 14.34 13.32
C LEU A 98 -6.22 15.38 12.33
N GLY A 99 -6.34 15.14 11.02
CA GLY A 99 -5.71 15.99 10.00
C GLY A 99 -4.19 15.93 10.11
N SER A 100 -3.55 17.09 10.35
CA SER A 100 -2.11 17.21 10.62
C SER A 100 -1.74 16.95 12.08
N GLY A 101 -2.72 16.63 12.94
CA GLY A 101 -2.48 16.32 14.34
C GLY A 101 -1.71 15.01 14.52
N VAL A 102 -0.79 15.01 15.49
CA VAL A 102 -0.05 13.82 15.90
C VAL A 102 -0.77 13.19 17.10
N ARG A 103 -1.01 11.87 17.03
CA ARG A 103 -1.54 11.09 18.16
C ARG A 103 -0.37 10.44 18.90
N PHE A 104 -0.32 10.67 20.20
CA PHE A 104 0.53 9.92 21.12
C PHE A 104 -0.40 9.01 21.93
N ASP A 105 -0.21 7.70 21.81
CA ASP A 105 -1.00 6.68 22.52
C ASP A 105 -0.15 5.69 23.33
N ALA A 106 1.17 5.73 23.16
CA ALA A 106 2.15 5.06 24.00
C ALA A 106 3.41 5.92 24.15
N TRP A 107 4.01 5.88 25.33
CA TRP A 107 5.27 6.56 25.63
C TRP A 107 5.97 5.89 26.81
N ASP A 108 7.28 5.64 26.69
CA ASP A 108 8.12 5.23 27.83
C ASP A 108 8.45 6.43 28.73
N VAL A 109 8.62 7.61 28.11
CA VAL A 109 8.82 8.91 28.76
C VAL A 109 7.77 9.88 28.27
N LEU A 110 7.06 10.52 29.20
CA LEU A 110 5.97 11.43 28.90
C LEU A 110 6.43 12.58 27.98
N PRO A 111 5.76 12.82 26.83
CA PRO A 111 6.12 13.93 25.94
C PRO A 111 6.07 15.29 26.64
N MET A 112 6.90 16.22 26.19
CA MET A 112 6.97 17.55 26.77
C MET A 112 5.61 18.27 26.73
N GLY A 113 5.22 18.87 27.86
CA GLY A 113 3.96 19.60 28.00
C GLY A 113 2.74 18.74 28.29
N PHE A 114 2.92 17.44 28.51
CA PHE A 114 1.87 16.54 28.98
C PHE A 114 1.99 16.32 30.49
N GLU A 115 0.85 16.15 31.16
CA GLU A 115 0.76 15.76 32.57
C GLU A 115 -0.19 14.56 32.67
N THR A 116 0.16 13.57 33.49
CA THR A 116 -0.67 12.37 33.72
C THR A 116 -1.17 12.35 35.15
N TYR A 117 -2.48 12.23 35.31
CA TYR A 117 -3.14 12.05 36.61
C TYR A 117 -3.84 10.68 36.60
N ALA A 118 -3.62 9.88 37.65
CA ALA A 118 -4.28 8.59 37.81
C ALA A 118 -5.42 8.72 38.83
N GLU A 119 -6.63 8.41 38.40
CA GLU A 119 -7.80 8.27 39.27
C GLU A 119 -8.36 6.84 39.11
N SER A 120 -8.83 6.23 40.19
CA SER A 120 -9.35 4.87 40.14
C SER A 120 -10.71 4.85 39.45
N VAL A 121 -10.75 4.47 38.18
CA VAL A 121 -11.99 4.32 37.42
C VAL A 121 -12.16 2.86 36.99
N ALA A 122 -13.25 2.23 37.40
CA ALA A 122 -13.61 0.88 36.96
C ALA A 122 -14.15 0.96 35.52
N PHE A 123 -13.32 0.64 34.52
CA PHE A 123 -13.73 0.67 33.12
C PHE A 123 -13.96 -0.73 32.55
N ALA A 124 -15.13 -0.88 31.92
CA ALA A 124 -15.49 -1.99 31.05
C ALA A 124 -15.01 -1.71 29.61
N GLN A 125 -14.22 -2.67 29.10
CA GLN A 125 -14.08 -3.13 27.70
C GLN A 125 -13.66 -2.13 26.60
N TYR A 126 -12.42 -2.33 26.10
CA TYR A 126 -11.82 -1.60 24.97
C TYR A 126 -12.21 -2.19 23.59
N GLY A 127 -12.36 -1.31 22.59
CA GLY A 127 -12.68 -1.62 21.19
C GLY A 127 -11.46 -1.82 20.28
N TYR A 128 -11.67 -2.57 19.19
CA TYR A 128 -10.68 -3.03 18.21
C TYR A 128 -10.51 -2.04 17.05
N HIS A 129 -9.27 -1.80 16.60
CA HIS A 129 -8.95 -0.90 15.48
C HIS A 129 -9.00 -1.62 14.11
N SER A 130 -9.74 -1.06 13.16
CA SER A 130 -9.66 -1.43 11.74
C SER A 130 -8.97 -0.31 10.95
N LYS A 131 -8.01 -0.69 10.09
CA LYS A 131 -7.30 0.23 9.18
C LYS A 131 -7.91 0.11 7.78
N ASN A 132 -8.56 1.17 7.32
CA ASN A 132 -8.79 1.43 5.91
C ASN A 132 -9.10 2.93 5.76
N ASN A 133 -8.06 3.74 5.50
CA ASN A 133 -7.98 5.23 5.50
C ASN A 133 -7.39 5.85 6.80
N ASN A 134 -7.11 7.17 6.78
CA ASN A 134 -6.59 7.91 7.95
C ASN A 134 -7.69 8.25 8.99
N CYS A 135 -8.88 7.65 8.87
CA CYS A 135 -9.91 7.76 9.89
C CYS A 135 -9.74 6.58 10.86
N SER A 136 -9.37 6.91 12.09
CA SER A 136 -9.24 5.93 13.16
C SER A 136 -10.58 5.78 13.89
N MET A 137 -10.96 4.55 14.24
CA MET A 137 -12.07 4.29 15.16
C MET A 137 -11.69 4.78 16.57
N TYR A 138 -12.67 5.27 17.34
CA TYR A 138 -12.55 5.56 18.78
C TYR A 138 -12.94 4.35 19.63
#